data_AF-A0A522V3I6-F1
#
_entry.id   AF-A0A522V3I6-F1
#
_cell.length_a   1.000
_cell.length_b   1.000
_cell.length_c   1.000
_cell.angle_alpha   90.00
_cell.angle_beta   90.00
_cell.angle_gamma   90.00
#
_symmetry.space_group_name_H-M   'P 1'
#
loop_
_entity.id
_entity.type
_entity.pdbx_description
1 polymer ?
#
loop_
_entity_poly.entity_id
_entity_poly.type
_entity_poly.pdbx_seq_one_letter_code
_entity_poly.pdbx_strand_id
1 'polypeptide(L)'
;MGLLELADQLNDIASQLKAHADGLDDKRFIKEAGRFSRAADRFRQSLSLSLEGFTPQAVELNMHLLSTFSQGEESISGLAKFSQKVLGKKISKSKTDTAASYLSKIFKSIVSAGKTDHAIKALRAMPMHSVLDITGNDELKILEQVRKLGGMNEDQLDFEISNLIKHKKDLFRLADVAKIKYKPTGKPETIAKKLVQTGRRYYENTGGWGLK
;
A
#
# COMPACT_ATOMS: atom_id res chain seq x y z
N MET A 1 -26.34 -24.47 4.01
CA MET A 1 -27.31 -23.38 3.91
C MET A 1 -26.73 -22.29 3.02
N GLY A 2 -27.39 -21.99 1.92
CA GLY A 2 -27.01 -20.91 0.99
C GLY A 2 -27.51 -19.54 1.44
N LEU A 3 -26.94 -18.45 0.88
CA LEU A 3 -27.39 -17.07 1.19
C LEU A 3 -28.84 -16.80 0.76
N LEU A 4 -29.29 -17.46 -0.31
CA LEU A 4 -30.69 -17.39 -0.78
C LEU A 4 -31.64 -18.07 0.21
N GLU A 5 -31.31 -19.28 0.67
CA GLU A 5 -32.10 -19.99 1.69
C GLU A 5 -32.20 -19.20 3.01
N LEU A 6 -31.13 -18.49 3.39
CA LEU A 6 -31.16 -17.59 4.55
C LEU A 6 -32.08 -16.39 4.31
N ALA A 7 -32.07 -15.80 3.12
CA ALA A 7 -32.96 -14.68 2.78
C ALA A 7 -34.43 -15.10 2.84
N ASP A 8 -34.75 -16.28 2.31
CA ASP A 8 -36.10 -16.84 2.36
C ASP A 8 -36.56 -17.10 3.80
N GLN A 9 -35.70 -17.69 4.64
CA GLN A 9 -36.00 -17.86 6.06
C GLN A 9 -36.21 -16.53 6.80
N LEU A 10 -35.41 -15.50 6.51
CA LEU A 10 -35.58 -14.18 7.11
C LEU A 10 -36.92 -13.54 6.70
N ASN A 11 -37.36 -13.73 5.46
CA ASN A 11 -38.67 -13.29 4.98
C ASN A 11 -39.82 -14.04 5.65
N ASP A 12 -39.70 -15.36 5.83
CA ASP A 12 -40.70 -16.16 6.54
C ASP A 12 -40.82 -15.74 8.01
N ILE A 13 -39.69 -15.56 8.70
CA ILE A 13 -39.66 -15.07 10.09
C ILE A 13 -40.30 -13.68 10.17
N ALA A 14 -39.96 -12.77 9.26
CA ALA A 14 -40.55 -11.43 9.21
C ALA A 14 -42.07 -11.48 8.97
N SER A 15 -42.54 -12.41 8.13
CA SER A 15 -43.97 -12.61 7.86
C SER A 15 -44.71 -13.15 9.08
N GLN A 16 -44.14 -14.14 9.77
CA GLN A 16 -44.71 -14.69 11.01
C GLN A 16 -44.76 -13.65 12.14
N LEU A 17 -43.70 -12.86 12.30
CA LEU A 17 -43.66 -11.76 13.27
C LEU A 17 -44.75 -10.72 13.01
N LYS A 18 -44.99 -10.36 11.74
CA LYS A 18 -46.06 -9.42 11.36
C LYS A 18 -47.46 -10.00 11.59
N ALA A 19 -47.67 -11.28 11.28
CA ALA A 19 -48.97 -11.94 11.43
C ALA A 19 -49.38 -12.16 12.90
N HIS A 20 -48.40 -12.23 13.81
CA HIS A 20 -48.63 -12.54 15.23
C HIS A 20 -48.10 -11.47 16.19
N ALA A 21 -47.87 -10.24 15.69
CA ALA A 21 -47.25 -9.15 16.46
C ALA A 21 -47.96 -8.89 17.80
N ASP A 22 -49.29 -8.88 17.80
CA ASP A 22 -50.11 -8.60 18.99
C ASP A 22 -50.02 -9.70 20.07
N GLY A 23 -49.62 -10.91 19.70
CA GLY A 23 -49.49 -12.06 20.60
C GLY A 23 -48.06 -12.33 21.09
N LEU A 24 -47.07 -11.58 20.59
CA LEU A 24 -45.64 -11.84 20.81
C LEU A 24 -44.97 -10.83 21.77
N ASP A 25 -45.75 -9.97 22.44
CA ASP A 25 -45.29 -9.00 23.45
C ASP A 25 -44.98 -9.65 24.82
N ASP A 26 -44.40 -10.86 24.79
CA ASP A 26 -43.86 -11.56 25.96
C ASP A 26 -42.37 -11.22 26.11
N LYS A 27 -41.96 -10.89 27.35
CA LYS A 27 -40.56 -10.64 27.73
C LYS A 27 -39.57 -11.69 27.21
N ARG A 28 -39.97 -12.96 27.08
CA ARG A 28 -39.12 -14.03 26.52
C ARG A 28 -38.80 -13.80 25.05
N PHE A 29 -39.81 -13.48 24.25
CA PHE A 29 -39.65 -13.21 22.82
C PHE A 29 -38.90 -11.91 22.56
N ILE A 30 -39.15 -10.87 23.37
CA ILE A 30 -38.39 -9.61 23.29
C ILE A 30 -36.89 -9.85 23.52
N LYS A 31 -36.52 -10.71 24.48
CA LYS A 31 -35.12 -11.03 24.76
C LYS A 31 -34.46 -11.80 23.62
N GLU A 32 -35.15 -12.76 23.01
CA GLU A 32 -34.64 -13.48 21.85
C GLU A 32 -34.56 -12.58 20.60
N ALA A 33 -35.54 -11.70 20.37
CA ALA A 33 -35.47 -10.68 19.33
C ALA A 33 -34.25 -9.76 19.51
N GLY A 34 -33.93 -9.38 20.75
CA GLY A 34 -32.72 -8.59 21.05
C GLY A 34 -31.39 -9.35 20.85
N ARG A 35 -31.39 -10.69 20.93
CA ARG A 35 -30.23 -11.53 20.56
C ARG A 35 -30.11 -11.67 19.05
N PHE A 36 -31.23 -11.92 18.39
CA PHE A 36 -31.33 -12.02 16.95
C PHE A 36 -30.92 -10.73 16.25
N SER A 37 -31.41 -9.57 16.71
CA SER A 37 -31.02 -8.25 16.19
C SER A 37 -29.51 -8.03 16.27
N ARG A 38 -28.86 -8.36 17.40
CA ARG A 38 -27.40 -8.27 17.53
C ARG A 38 -26.66 -9.22 16.59
N ALA A 39 -27.18 -10.42 16.37
CA ALA A 39 -26.60 -11.37 15.42
C ALA A 39 -26.77 -10.89 13.96
N ALA A 40 -27.95 -10.36 13.62
CA ALA A 40 -28.25 -9.77 12.32
C ALA A 40 -27.36 -8.56 12.04
N ASP A 41 -27.10 -7.71 13.03
CA ASP A 41 -26.17 -6.59 12.88
C ASP A 41 -24.73 -7.05 12.60
N ARG A 42 -24.25 -8.10 13.30
CA ARG A 42 -22.92 -8.70 13.03
C ARG A 42 -22.86 -9.33 11.64
N PHE A 43 -23.94 -9.98 11.22
CA PHE A 43 -24.05 -10.56 9.88
C PHE A 43 -24.04 -9.46 8.82
N ARG A 44 -24.83 -8.39 9.00
CA ARG A 44 -24.86 -7.22 8.12
C ARG A 44 -23.49 -6.53 8.02
N GLN A 45 -22.79 -6.36 9.14
CA GLN A 45 -21.42 -5.82 9.12
C GLN A 45 -20.49 -6.72 8.29
N SER A 46 -20.49 -8.03 8.54
CA SER A 46 -19.69 -8.99 7.76
C SER A 46 -20.04 -8.99 6.27
N LEU A 47 -21.33 -8.87 5.94
CA LEU A 47 -21.82 -8.79 4.56
C LEU A 47 -21.33 -7.49 3.90
N SER A 48 -21.48 -6.34 4.57
CA SER A 48 -21.03 -5.04 4.05
C SER A 48 -19.52 -5.03 3.80
N LEU A 49 -18.71 -5.53 4.73
CA LEU A 49 -17.26 -5.65 4.59
C LEU A 49 -16.87 -6.57 3.44
N SER A 50 -17.65 -7.62 3.21
CA SER A 50 -17.44 -8.53 2.08
C SER A 50 -17.78 -7.85 0.76
N LEU A 51 -18.94 -7.18 0.68
CA LEU A 51 -19.41 -6.46 -0.51
C LEU A 51 -18.49 -5.29 -0.89
N GLU A 52 -17.95 -4.55 0.08
CA GLU A 52 -16.96 -3.49 -0.16
C GLU A 52 -15.73 -4.04 -0.89
N GLY A 53 -15.34 -5.29 -0.62
CA GLY A 53 -14.24 -5.99 -1.30
C GLY A 53 -14.53 -6.44 -2.74
N PHE A 54 -15.79 -6.38 -3.19
CA PHE A 54 -16.22 -6.75 -4.55
C PHE A 54 -16.60 -5.54 -5.41
N THR A 55 -16.41 -4.32 -4.91
CA THR A 55 -16.60 -3.11 -5.73
C THR A 55 -15.56 -3.04 -6.85
N PRO A 56 -15.86 -2.41 -8.01
CA PRO A 56 -14.88 -2.22 -9.08
C PRO A 56 -13.56 -1.60 -8.59
N GLN A 57 -13.64 -0.63 -7.68
CA GLN A 57 -12.49 0.03 -7.06
C GLN A 57 -11.69 -0.92 -6.16
N ALA A 58 -12.35 -1.79 -5.40
CA ALA A 58 -11.65 -2.79 -4.59
C ALA A 58 -10.94 -3.83 -5.47
N VAL A 59 -11.56 -4.26 -6.57
CA VAL A 59 -10.90 -5.13 -7.55
C VAL A 59 -9.68 -4.45 -8.15
N GLU A 60 -9.81 -3.18 -8.55
CA GLU A 60 -8.71 -2.37 -9.09
C GLU A 60 -7.57 -2.22 -8.07
N LEU A 61 -7.89 -1.90 -6.82
CA LEU A 61 -6.92 -1.82 -5.74
C LEU A 61 -6.15 -3.14 -5.57
N ASN A 62 -6.87 -4.26 -5.56
CA ASN A 62 -6.24 -5.58 -5.42
C ASN A 62 -5.28 -5.86 -6.58
N MET A 63 -5.66 -5.52 -7.83
CA MET A 63 -4.78 -5.63 -8.98
C MET A 63 -3.53 -4.75 -8.83
N HIS A 64 -3.68 -3.49 -8.46
CA HIS A 64 -2.53 -2.59 -8.26
C HIS A 64 -1.60 -3.04 -7.13
N LEU A 65 -2.15 -3.57 -6.03
CA LEU A 65 -1.34 -4.12 -4.95
C LEU A 65 -0.53 -5.33 -5.40
N LEU A 66 -1.14 -6.25 -6.16
CA LEU A 66 -0.47 -7.43 -6.70
C LEU A 66 0.59 -7.10 -7.75
N SER A 67 0.37 -6.07 -8.58
CA SER A 67 1.35 -5.66 -9.59
C SER A 67 2.52 -4.88 -8.98
N THR A 68 2.26 -4.09 -7.95
CA THR A 68 3.28 -3.23 -7.31
C THR A 68 4.14 -4.01 -6.31
N PHE A 69 3.53 -4.91 -5.54
CA PHE A 69 4.21 -5.68 -4.50
C PHE A 69 4.32 -7.14 -4.93
N SER A 70 5.54 -7.60 -5.19
CA SER A 70 5.81 -9.01 -5.47
C SER A 70 5.40 -9.89 -4.28
N GLN A 71 5.01 -11.14 -4.51
CA GLN A 71 4.64 -12.06 -3.43
C GLN A 71 5.85 -12.62 -2.64
N GLY A 72 7.05 -12.04 -2.80
CA GLY A 72 8.24 -12.40 -2.04
C GLY A 72 8.32 -11.68 -0.69
N GLU A 73 9.15 -12.18 0.23
CA GLU A 73 9.30 -11.54 1.56
C GLU A 73 9.81 -10.09 1.50
N GLU A 74 10.54 -9.73 0.45
CA GLU A 74 11.04 -8.36 0.25
C GLU A 74 9.93 -7.31 0.19
N SER A 75 8.74 -7.69 -0.25
CA SER A 75 7.61 -6.76 -0.40
C SER A 75 6.94 -6.41 0.92
N ILE A 76 7.17 -7.17 1.99
CA ILE A 76 6.52 -6.99 3.29
C ILE A 76 6.86 -5.62 3.89
N SER A 77 8.11 -5.19 3.77
CA SER A 77 8.54 -3.87 4.25
C SER A 77 7.85 -2.75 3.46
N GLY A 78 7.76 -2.89 2.13
CA GLY A 78 7.05 -1.97 1.24
C GLY A 78 5.55 -1.90 1.56
N LEU A 79 4.92 -3.06 1.75
CA LEU A 79 3.52 -3.20 2.16
C LEU A 79 3.25 -2.55 3.53
N ALA A 80 4.16 -2.72 4.50
CA ALA A 80 4.05 -2.07 5.81
C ALA A 80 4.14 -0.54 5.70
N LYS A 81 5.11 -0.01 4.94
CA LYS A 81 5.22 1.43 4.66
C LYS A 81 3.97 1.95 3.94
N PHE A 82 3.47 1.23 2.94
CA PHE A 82 2.27 1.58 2.20
C PHE A 82 1.04 1.65 3.11
N SER A 83 0.86 0.66 3.99
CA SER A 83 -0.23 0.67 4.97
C SER A 83 -0.16 1.89 5.90
N GLN A 84 1.04 2.30 6.32
CA GLN A 84 1.23 3.52 7.11
C GLN A 84 0.82 4.78 6.34
N LYS A 85 1.18 4.88 5.05
CA LYS A 85 0.85 6.04 4.21
C LYS A 85 -0.66 6.19 4.02
N VAL A 86 -1.36 5.09 3.73
CA VAL A 86 -2.80 5.11 3.46
C VAL A 86 -3.62 5.19 4.74
N LEU A 87 -3.31 4.33 5.72
CA LEU A 87 -4.11 4.15 6.93
C LEU A 87 -3.65 5.06 8.08
N GLY A 88 -2.46 5.66 8.00
CA GLY A 88 -1.84 6.42 9.11
C GLY A 88 -1.13 5.52 10.13
N LYS A 89 -1.18 4.20 9.97
CA LYS A 89 -0.56 3.22 10.88
C LYS A 89 -0.03 2.01 10.11
N LYS A 90 1.11 1.49 10.55
CA LYS A 90 1.63 0.21 10.03
C LYS A 90 0.73 -0.92 10.51
N ILE A 91 0.30 -1.78 9.60
CA ILE A 91 -0.31 -3.04 9.97
C ILE A 91 0.79 -3.96 10.52
N SER A 92 0.50 -4.71 11.59
CA SER A 92 1.47 -5.64 12.18
C SER A 92 1.48 -6.96 11.41
N LYS A 93 2.69 -7.42 11.06
CA LYS A 93 2.94 -8.77 10.52
C LYS A 93 2.92 -9.78 11.67
N SER A 94 2.15 -10.85 11.54
CA SER A 94 2.22 -12.01 12.43
C SER A 94 3.37 -12.95 12.03
N LYS A 95 3.85 -13.81 12.93
CA LYS A 95 4.91 -14.78 12.60
C LYS A 95 4.50 -15.77 11.50
N THR A 96 3.19 -16.02 11.35
CA THR A 96 2.62 -16.93 10.36
C THR A 96 2.21 -16.23 9.07
N ASP A 97 2.34 -14.91 8.98
CA ASP A 97 1.93 -14.17 7.78
C ASP A 97 2.95 -14.39 6.65
N THR A 98 2.48 -15.00 5.55
CA THR A 98 3.18 -14.98 4.26
C THR A 98 2.99 -13.62 3.60
N ALA A 99 3.78 -13.29 2.58
CA ALA A 99 3.61 -12.03 1.86
C ALA A 99 2.20 -11.91 1.24
N ALA A 100 1.65 -13.00 0.70
CA ALA A 100 0.29 -13.04 0.15
C ALA A 100 -0.78 -12.83 1.23
N SER A 101 -0.68 -13.50 2.38
CA SER A 101 -1.65 -13.30 3.47
C SER A 101 -1.56 -11.91 4.07
N TYR A 102 -0.34 -11.35 4.16
CA TYR A 102 -0.10 -9.99 4.63
C TYR A 102 -0.65 -8.94 3.66
N LEU A 103 -0.49 -9.13 2.34
CA LEU A 103 -1.12 -8.28 1.32
C LEU A 103 -2.64 -8.33 1.44
N SER A 104 -3.23 -9.52 1.56
CA SER A 104 -4.68 -9.67 1.75
C SER A 104 -5.18 -8.97 3.02
N LYS A 105 -4.41 -9.03 4.11
CA LYS A 105 -4.71 -8.34 5.38
C LYS A 105 -4.71 -6.82 5.22
N ILE A 106 -3.74 -6.28 4.47
CA ILE A 106 -3.65 -4.85 4.17
C ILE A 106 -4.82 -4.43 3.27
N PHE A 107 -5.08 -5.19 2.19
CA PHE A 107 -6.21 -4.95 1.29
C PHE A 107 -7.53 -4.85 2.07
N LYS A 108 -7.86 -5.87 2.88
CA LYS A 108 -9.07 -5.87 3.71
C LYS A 108 -9.12 -4.67 4.63
N SER A 109 -8.00 -4.31 5.27
CA SER A 109 -7.96 -3.17 6.18
C SER A 109 -8.15 -1.83 5.49
N ILE A 110 -7.71 -1.68 4.23
CA ILE A 110 -7.92 -0.47 3.42
C ILE A 110 -9.40 -0.35 3.01
N VAL A 111 -9.97 -1.46 2.54
CA VAL A 111 -11.38 -1.53 2.14
C VAL A 111 -12.29 -1.21 3.33
N SER A 112 -12.11 -1.89 4.46
CA SER A 112 -12.90 -1.64 5.68
C SER A 112 -12.73 -0.25 6.27
N ALA A 113 -11.64 0.45 5.94
CA ALA A 113 -11.41 1.83 6.37
C ALA A 113 -12.00 2.86 5.37
N GLY A 114 -12.63 2.42 4.28
CA GLY A 114 -13.16 3.30 3.23
C GLY A 114 -12.07 4.09 2.50
N LYS A 115 -10.82 3.62 2.49
CA LYS A 115 -9.67 4.34 1.92
C LYS A 115 -9.23 3.81 0.54
N THR A 116 -10.09 3.07 -0.15
CA THR A 116 -9.79 2.43 -1.44
C THR A 116 -9.29 3.44 -2.48
N ASP A 117 -10.01 4.53 -2.72
CA ASP A 117 -9.61 5.54 -3.73
C ASP A 117 -8.29 6.23 -3.37
N HIS A 118 -8.08 6.51 -2.08
CA HIS A 118 -6.83 7.09 -1.60
C HIS A 118 -5.65 6.13 -1.83
N ALA A 119 -5.86 4.83 -1.57
CA ALA A 119 -4.85 3.81 -1.81
C ALA A 119 -4.52 3.65 -3.30
N ILE A 120 -5.52 3.64 -4.17
CA ILE A 120 -5.32 3.61 -5.63
C ILE A 120 -4.51 4.82 -6.09
N LYS A 121 -4.90 6.03 -5.65
CA LYS A 121 -4.16 7.25 -5.98
C LYS A 121 -2.71 7.19 -5.50
N ALA A 122 -2.48 6.67 -4.29
CA ALA A 122 -1.14 6.50 -3.75
C ALA A 122 -0.29 5.49 -4.54
N LEU A 123 -0.89 4.39 -5.03
CA LEU A 123 -0.21 3.39 -5.86
C LEU A 123 0.11 3.94 -7.25
N ARG A 124 -0.81 4.67 -7.87
CA ARG A 124 -0.58 5.30 -9.18
C ARG A 124 0.49 6.39 -9.14
N ALA A 125 0.69 7.02 -7.98
CA ALA A 125 1.75 8.00 -7.77
C ALA A 125 3.12 7.37 -7.45
N MET A 126 3.20 6.06 -7.20
CA MET A 126 4.48 5.40 -6.98
C MET A 126 5.28 5.35 -8.29
N PRO A 127 6.57 5.70 -8.27
CA PRO A 127 7.43 5.54 -9.43
C PRO A 127 7.57 4.06 -9.76
N MET A 128 7.26 3.68 -11.01
CA MET A 128 7.40 2.29 -11.50
C MET A 128 8.66 2.06 -12.33
N HIS A 129 9.32 3.13 -12.77
CA HIS A 129 10.53 3.07 -13.58
C HIS A 129 11.56 4.09 -13.07
N SER A 130 12.83 3.78 -13.31
CA SER A 130 13.93 4.71 -13.07
C SER A 130 13.73 5.95 -13.94
N VAL A 131 13.75 7.11 -13.32
CA VAL A 131 13.81 8.43 -13.96
C VAL A 131 15.25 8.90 -14.16
N LEU A 132 16.23 8.21 -13.55
CA LEU A 132 17.64 8.43 -13.84
C LEU A 132 18.04 7.77 -15.14
N ASP A 133 18.65 8.54 -16.04
CA ASP A 133 19.28 8.05 -17.27
C ASP A 133 20.79 8.07 -17.13
N ILE A 134 21.35 6.89 -16.84
CA ILE A 134 22.78 6.69 -16.58
C ILE A 134 23.45 6.05 -17.82
N THR A 135 22.79 6.13 -18.98
CA THR A 135 23.31 5.60 -20.24
C THR A 135 24.32 6.57 -20.89
N GLY A 136 25.37 6.03 -21.51
CA GLY A 136 26.46 6.82 -22.12
C GLY A 136 27.58 7.21 -21.14
N ASN A 137 28.69 7.77 -21.65
CA ASN A 137 29.93 8.04 -20.88
C ASN A 137 30.18 9.53 -20.60
N ASP A 138 29.20 10.38 -20.84
CA ASP A 138 29.32 11.83 -20.63
C ASP A 138 29.23 12.16 -19.12
N GLU A 139 30.35 12.56 -18.54
CA GLU A 139 30.44 12.90 -17.11
C GLU A 139 29.49 14.03 -16.71
N LEU A 140 29.25 15.03 -17.59
CA LEU A 140 28.36 16.14 -17.27
C LEU A 140 26.91 15.67 -17.17
N LYS A 141 26.47 14.84 -18.12
CA LYS A 141 25.12 14.26 -18.10
C LYS A 141 24.89 13.35 -16.89
N ILE A 142 25.90 12.59 -16.49
CA ILE A 142 25.84 11.75 -15.28
C ILE A 142 25.77 12.63 -14.02
N LEU A 143 26.52 13.73 -13.97
CA LEU A 143 26.45 14.68 -12.86
C LEU A 143 25.08 15.38 -12.76
N GLU A 144 24.44 15.66 -13.89
CA GLU A 144 23.05 16.13 -13.93
C GLU A 144 22.08 15.11 -13.33
N GLN A 145 22.28 13.80 -13.54
CA GLN A 145 21.47 12.78 -12.88
C GLN A 145 21.66 12.79 -11.36
N VAL A 146 22.87 13.02 -10.86
CA VAL A 146 23.14 13.18 -9.42
C VAL A 146 22.39 14.41 -8.87
N ARG A 147 22.32 15.50 -9.64
CA ARG A 147 21.51 16.68 -9.28
C ARG A 147 20.01 16.35 -9.27
N LYS A 148 19.50 15.64 -10.29
CA LYS A 148 18.10 15.20 -10.35
C LYS A 148 17.73 14.35 -9.14
N LEU A 149 18.59 13.41 -8.74
CA LEU A 149 18.42 12.59 -7.53
C LEU A 149 18.23 13.47 -6.27
N GLY A 150 18.94 14.61 -6.19
CA GLY A 150 18.80 15.55 -5.09
C GLY A 150 17.46 16.28 -5.00
N GLY A 151 16.78 16.49 -6.12
CA GLY A 151 15.49 17.19 -6.21
C GLY A 151 14.26 16.28 -6.16
N MET A 152 14.45 14.97 -6.01
CA MET A 152 13.35 14.00 -5.94
C MET A 152 12.60 14.10 -4.61
N ASN A 153 11.29 13.83 -4.66
CA ASN A 153 10.50 13.64 -3.45
C ASN A 153 10.88 12.31 -2.75
N GLU A 154 10.46 12.14 -1.49
CA GLU A 154 10.88 10.98 -0.69
C GLU A 154 10.48 9.63 -1.32
N ASP A 155 9.31 9.54 -1.95
CA ASP A 155 8.84 8.31 -2.59
C ASP A 155 9.71 7.94 -3.82
N GLN A 156 10.04 8.93 -4.65
CA GLN A 156 10.94 8.78 -5.81
C GLN A 156 12.35 8.43 -5.36
N LEU A 157 12.83 9.09 -4.31
CA LEU A 157 14.15 8.87 -3.76
C LEU A 157 14.29 7.46 -3.19
N ASP A 158 13.31 6.98 -2.42
CA ASP A 158 13.30 5.63 -1.85
C ASP A 158 13.31 4.56 -2.96
N PHE A 159 12.55 4.77 -4.03
CA PHE A 159 12.54 3.89 -5.20
C PHE A 159 13.91 3.88 -5.90
N GLU A 160 14.43 5.05 -6.25
CA GLU A 160 15.69 5.18 -7.00
C GLU A 160 16.88 4.65 -6.23
N ILE A 161 16.94 4.90 -4.92
CA ILE A 161 18.00 4.37 -4.07
C ILE A 161 17.92 2.85 -3.99
N SER A 162 16.72 2.28 -3.88
CA SER A 162 16.53 0.83 -3.91
C SER A 162 16.97 0.24 -5.24
N ASN A 163 16.66 0.91 -6.35
CA ASN A 163 17.07 0.52 -7.70
C ASN A 163 18.60 0.57 -7.86
N LEU A 164 19.22 1.69 -7.49
CA LEU A 164 20.68 1.87 -7.54
C LEU A 164 21.46 0.86 -6.68
N ILE A 165 20.93 0.49 -5.51
CA ILE A 165 21.54 -0.54 -4.65
C ILE A 165 21.54 -1.91 -5.35
N LYS A 166 20.45 -2.25 -6.07
CA LYS A 166 20.38 -3.47 -6.91
C LYS A 166 21.35 -3.38 -8.09
N HIS A 167 21.47 -2.19 -8.71
CA HIS A 167 22.35 -1.90 -9.84
C HIS A 167 23.66 -1.23 -9.41
N LYS A 168 24.48 -1.96 -8.63
CA LYS A 168 25.71 -1.41 -7.99
C LYS A 168 26.67 -0.68 -8.94
N LYS A 169 26.77 -1.14 -10.20
CA LYS A 169 27.63 -0.49 -11.21
C LYS A 169 27.22 0.95 -11.45
N ASP A 170 25.92 1.20 -11.56
CA ASP A 170 25.36 2.53 -11.81
C ASP A 170 25.49 3.42 -10.58
N LEU A 171 25.30 2.86 -9.39
CA LEU A 171 25.55 3.54 -8.12
C LEU A 171 27.00 4.04 -8.00
N PHE A 172 27.97 3.17 -8.29
CA PHE A 172 29.39 3.52 -8.22
C PHE A 172 29.77 4.53 -9.29
N ARG A 173 29.22 4.39 -10.48
CA ARG A 173 29.40 5.35 -11.56
C ARG A 173 28.94 6.75 -11.20
N LEU A 174 27.75 6.88 -10.61
CA LEU A 174 27.24 8.16 -10.11
C LEU A 174 28.14 8.72 -8.99
N ALA A 175 28.64 7.86 -8.10
CA ALA A 175 29.53 8.26 -7.02
C ALA A 175 30.90 8.75 -7.54
N ASP A 176 31.46 8.10 -8.57
CA ASP A 176 32.74 8.46 -9.19
C ASP A 176 32.66 9.84 -9.84
N VAL A 177 31.63 10.08 -10.67
CA VAL A 177 31.41 11.37 -11.33
C VAL A 177 31.15 12.48 -10.30
N ALA A 178 30.42 12.18 -9.23
CA ALA A 178 30.22 13.10 -8.12
C ALA A 178 31.44 13.26 -7.19
N LYS A 179 32.57 12.59 -7.48
CA LYS A 179 33.81 12.60 -6.70
C LYS A 179 33.62 12.18 -5.23
N ILE A 180 32.67 11.29 -4.97
CA ILE A 180 32.39 10.75 -3.64
C ILE A 180 33.40 9.67 -3.31
N LYS A 181 34.14 9.84 -2.22
CA LYS A 181 35.08 8.81 -1.75
C LYS A 181 34.34 7.61 -1.14
N TYR A 182 34.57 6.42 -1.70
CA TYR A 182 34.07 5.14 -1.18
C TYR A 182 35.13 4.04 -1.26
N LYS A 183 34.92 2.97 -0.49
CA LYS A 183 35.69 1.72 -0.61
C LYS A 183 34.93 0.78 -1.55
N PRO A 184 35.57 0.11 -2.53
CA PRO A 184 34.89 -0.81 -3.45
C PRO A 184 34.16 -1.97 -2.76
N THR A 185 34.62 -2.37 -1.58
CA THR A 185 34.00 -3.39 -0.72
C THR A 185 32.98 -2.81 0.28
N GLY A 186 32.70 -1.51 0.20
CA GLY A 186 31.77 -0.82 1.09
C GLY A 186 30.32 -1.25 0.87
N LYS A 187 29.51 -1.08 1.92
CA LYS A 187 28.06 -1.29 1.86
C LYS A 187 27.43 -0.30 0.85
N PRO A 188 26.72 -0.76 -0.19
CA PRO A 188 26.06 0.10 -1.19
C PRO A 188 25.16 1.17 -0.55
N GLU A 189 24.49 0.86 0.55
CA GLU A 189 23.60 1.76 1.27
C GLU A 189 24.33 3.00 1.80
N THR A 190 25.58 2.84 2.23
CA THR A 190 26.41 3.96 2.72
C THR A 190 26.76 4.90 1.57
N ILE A 191 27.03 4.34 0.38
CA ILE A 191 27.38 5.10 -0.81
C ILE A 191 26.15 5.83 -1.34
N ALA A 192 25.01 5.15 -1.39
CA ALA A 192 23.72 5.73 -1.74
C ALA A 192 23.36 6.92 -0.83
N LYS A 193 23.54 6.80 0.49
CA LYS A 193 23.33 7.92 1.43
C LYS A 193 24.21 9.14 1.12
N LYS A 194 25.50 8.92 0.86
CA LYS A 194 26.43 10.01 0.48
C LYS A 194 26.05 10.62 -0.86
N LEU A 195 25.60 9.81 -1.80
CA LEU A 195 25.15 10.24 -3.12
C LEU A 195 23.93 11.16 -3.02
N VAL A 196 22.92 10.78 -2.23
CA VAL A 196 21.75 11.63 -1.94
C VAL A 196 22.17 12.96 -1.33
N GLN A 197 23.03 12.94 -0.30
CA GLN A 197 23.49 14.16 0.35
C GLN A 197 24.22 15.09 -0.61
N THR A 198 25.04 14.53 -1.50
CA THR A 198 25.78 15.28 -2.52
C THR A 198 24.82 15.84 -3.57
N GLY A 199 23.87 15.02 -4.05
CA GLY A 199 22.83 15.43 -4.99
C GLY A 199 21.98 16.58 -4.46
N ARG A 200 21.54 16.50 -3.20
CA ARG A 200 20.77 17.59 -2.54
C ARG A 200 21.55 18.90 -2.53
N ARG A 201 22.84 18.86 -2.16
CA ARG A 201 23.71 20.05 -2.21
C ARG A 201 23.84 20.61 -3.62
N TYR A 202 23.99 19.76 -4.64
CA TYR A 202 24.05 20.20 -6.03
C TYR A 202 22.72 20.83 -6.50
N TYR A 203 21.59 20.26 -6.08
CA TYR A 203 20.26 20.80 -6.38
C TYR A 203 20.03 22.17 -5.71
N GLU A 204 20.38 22.30 -4.44
CA GLU A 204 20.28 23.54 -3.65
C GLU A 204 21.18 24.66 -4.20
N ASN A 205 22.45 24.34 -4.52
CA ASN A 205 23.43 25.32 -5.01
C ASN A 205 23.13 25.87 -6.41
N THR A 206 22.25 25.21 -7.16
CA THR A 206 21.81 25.64 -8.49
C THR A 206 20.42 26.30 -8.45
N GLY A 207 19.92 26.61 -7.24
CA GLY A 207 18.68 27.33 -6.99
C GLY A 207 17.40 26.52 -7.20
N GLY A 208 17.46 25.22 -7.51
CA GLY A 208 16.27 24.43 -7.86
C GLY A 208 15.54 24.87 -9.14
N TRP A 209 15.97 25.93 -9.81
CA TRP A 209 15.44 26.42 -11.08
C TRP A 209 15.99 25.56 -12.22
N GLY A 210 15.14 24.70 -12.79
CA GLY A 210 15.52 23.90 -13.96
C GLY A 210 14.72 22.63 -14.23
N LEU A 211 13.72 22.29 -13.41
CA LEU A 211 12.78 21.21 -13.71
C LEU A 211 11.36 21.79 -13.70
N LYS A 212 10.98 22.44 -14.80
CA LYS A 212 9.59 22.63 -15.21
C LYS A 212 9.32 21.72 -16.38
#